data_AF-A0A0H2Z862-F1
#
_entry.id   AF-A0A0H2Z862-F1
#
_cell.length_a   1.000
_cell.length_b   1.000
_cell.length_c   1.000
_cell.angle_alpha   90.00
_cell.angle_beta   90.00
_cell.angle_gamma   90.00
#
_symmetry.space_group_name_H-M   'P 1'
#
loop_
_entity.id
_entity.type
_entity.pdbx_description
1 polymer ?
#
loop_
_entity_poly.entity_id
_entity_poly.type
_entity_poly.pdbx_seq_one_letter_code
_entity_poly.pdbx_strand_id
1 'polypeptide(L)'
;MTCAYRREIHHAHVAIRDWLAGDSRADALDALMARFAEDFSMVTPHGVVLDKTALGELFRSKGGTRPGLRIEIDGESLLASGVDGATLAYREIQSDAAGRSERLSTVVLHRDDEGRLYWRHLQETFCG
;
A
#
# COMPACT_ATOMS: atom_id res chain seq x y z
N MET A 1 -7.15 -12.07 17.48
CA MET A 1 -7.19 -10.62 17.27
C MET A 1 -6.04 -10.22 16.36
N THR A 2 -6.30 -9.78 15.13
CA THR A 2 -5.26 -9.31 14.20
C THR A 2 -4.78 -7.92 14.63
N CYS A 3 -3.47 -7.74 14.77
CA CYS A 3 -2.83 -6.47 15.15
C CYS A 3 -3.22 -5.33 14.19
N ALA A 4 -3.41 -4.10 14.71
CA ALA A 4 -3.88 -2.94 13.95
C ALA A 4 -3.05 -2.66 12.69
N TYR A 5 -1.72 -2.89 12.74
CA TYR A 5 -0.83 -2.69 11.60
C TYR A 5 -1.13 -3.63 10.42
N ARG A 6 -1.38 -4.92 10.67
CA ARG A 6 -1.76 -5.86 9.61
C ARG A 6 -3.09 -5.44 8.98
N ARG A 7 -4.05 -5.06 9.81
CA ARG A 7 -5.36 -4.59 9.31
C ARG A 7 -5.21 -3.37 8.41
N GLU A 8 -4.34 -2.43 8.78
CA GLU A 8 -4.04 -1.26 7.97
C GLU A 8 -3.42 -1.63 6.61
N ILE A 9 -2.48 -2.57 6.59
CA ILE A 9 -1.91 -3.13 5.35
C ILE A 9 -3.04 -3.69 4.47
N HIS A 10 -3.88 -4.58 5.00
CA HIS A 10 -4.98 -5.17 4.23
C HIS A 10 -5.97 -4.12 3.71
N HIS A 11 -6.40 -3.19 4.56
CA HIS A 11 -7.33 -2.13 4.17
C HIS A 11 -6.76 -1.21 3.08
N ALA A 12 -5.45 -0.90 3.12
CA ALA A 12 -4.82 -0.09 2.10
C ALA A 12 -4.81 -0.81 0.75
N HIS A 13 -4.44 -2.09 0.72
CA HIS A 13 -4.43 -2.86 -0.53
C HIS A 13 -5.83 -3.11 -1.09
N VAL A 14 -6.86 -3.24 -0.24
CA VAL A 14 -8.26 -3.23 -0.69
C VAL A 14 -8.61 -1.91 -1.37
N ALA A 15 -8.28 -0.77 -0.78
CA ALA A 15 -8.54 0.53 -1.39
C ALA A 15 -7.76 0.74 -2.70
N ILE A 16 -6.49 0.32 -2.75
CA ILE A 16 -5.67 0.35 -3.98
C ILE A 16 -6.29 -0.53 -5.06
N ARG A 17 -6.69 -1.76 -4.71
CA ARG A 17 -7.36 -2.69 -5.64
C ARG A 17 -8.61 -2.06 -6.21
N ASP A 18 -9.53 -1.59 -5.36
CA ASP A 18 -10.82 -1.06 -5.79
C ASP A 18 -10.64 0.18 -6.68
N TRP A 19 -9.67 1.05 -6.35
CA TRP A 19 -9.31 2.19 -7.18
C TRP A 19 -8.79 1.77 -8.56
N LEU A 20 -7.82 0.85 -8.60
CA LEU A 20 -7.21 0.40 -9.85
C LEU A 20 -8.15 -0.46 -10.71
N ALA A 21 -9.05 -1.21 -10.09
CA ALA A 21 -10.08 -2.01 -10.75
C ALA A 21 -11.22 -1.16 -11.33
N GLY A 22 -11.40 0.06 -10.82
CA GLY A 22 -12.50 0.95 -11.21
C GLY A 22 -13.79 0.72 -10.41
N ASP A 23 -13.72 -0.03 -9.31
CA ASP A 23 -14.84 -0.41 -8.45
C ASP A 23 -15.03 0.57 -7.27
N SER A 24 -14.57 1.82 -7.42
CA SER A 24 -14.50 2.81 -6.34
C SER A 24 -15.34 4.05 -6.60
N ARG A 25 -15.69 4.76 -5.52
CA ARG A 25 -16.41 6.05 -5.55
C ARG A 25 -15.49 7.21 -5.97
N ALA A 26 -16.07 8.31 -6.43
CA ALA A 26 -15.32 9.43 -7.03
C ALA A 26 -14.27 10.08 -6.11
N ASP A 27 -14.50 10.09 -4.80
CA ASP A 27 -13.60 10.62 -3.75
C ASP A 27 -12.67 9.54 -3.15
N ALA A 28 -12.68 8.31 -3.68
CA ALA A 28 -11.87 7.22 -3.15
C ALA A 28 -10.36 7.50 -3.27
N LEU A 29 -9.94 8.27 -4.27
CA LEU A 29 -8.53 8.65 -4.43
C LEU A 29 -8.06 9.54 -3.27
N ASP A 30 -8.85 10.53 -2.86
CA ASP A 30 -8.49 11.42 -1.75
C ASP A 30 -8.44 10.63 -0.43
N ALA A 31 -9.42 9.74 -0.21
CA ALA A 31 -9.43 8.85 0.94
C ALA A 31 -8.24 7.86 0.96
N LEU A 32 -7.83 7.36 -0.21
CA LEU A 32 -6.64 6.53 -0.36
C LEU A 32 -5.38 7.33 -0.02
N MET A 33 -5.23 8.52 -0.58
CA MET A 33 -4.07 9.38 -0.35
C MET A 33 -3.95 9.88 1.10
N ALA A 34 -5.07 10.00 1.83
CA ALA A 34 -5.09 10.36 3.24
C ALA A 34 -4.42 9.31 4.17
N ARG A 35 -4.17 8.10 3.68
CA ARG A 35 -3.47 7.03 4.42
C ARG A 35 -1.95 7.24 4.45
N PHE A 36 -1.41 8.10 3.61
CA PHE A 36 0.02 8.35 3.46
C PHE A 36 0.42 9.62 4.21
N ALA A 37 1.50 9.55 5.00
CA ALA A 37 2.07 10.69 5.71
C ALA A 37 2.56 11.76 4.72
N GLU A 38 2.60 13.03 5.13
CA GLU A 38 3.10 14.11 4.26
C GLU A 38 4.55 13.89 3.81
N ASP A 39 5.38 13.28 4.66
CA ASP A 39 6.76 12.91 4.36
C ASP A 39 6.90 11.50 3.77
N PHE A 40 5.82 10.95 3.20
CA PHE A 40 5.84 9.62 2.60
C PHE A 40 6.86 9.51 1.47
N SER A 41 7.54 8.37 1.42
CA SER A 41 8.40 7.97 0.30
C SER A 41 8.21 6.49 -0.03
N MET A 42 8.49 6.12 -1.27
CA MET A 42 8.63 4.71 -1.62
C MET A 42 9.70 4.44 -2.66
N VAL A 43 10.22 3.21 -2.64
CA VAL A 43 10.98 2.62 -3.75
C VAL A 43 10.11 1.54 -4.38
N THR A 44 9.70 1.77 -5.61
CA THR A 44 8.89 0.82 -6.38
C THR A 44 9.70 -0.44 -6.70
N PRO A 45 9.04 -1.54 -7.15
CA PRO A 45 9.72 -2.77 -7.56
C PRO A 45 10.68 -2.59 -8.74
N HIS A 46 10.58 -1.47 -9.47
CA HIS A 46 11.47 -1.11 -10.58
C HIS A 46 12.63 -0.19 -10.13
N GLY A 47 12.78 0.06 -8.83
CA GLY A 47 13.81 0.95 -8.29
C GLY A 47 13.54 2.45 -8.46
N VAL A 48 12.34 2.83 -8.92
CA VAL A 48 11.93 4.24 -9.00
C VAL A 48 11.53 4.73 -7.62
N VAL A 49 12.04 5.90 -7.22
CA VAL A 49 11.69 6.59 -5.97
C VAL A 49 10.51 7.53 -6.22
N LEU A 50 9.48 7.45 -5.38
CA LEU A 50 8.30 8.32 -5.42
C LEU A 50 8.08 8.96 -4.05
N ASP A 51 7.68 10.22 -4.03
CA ASP A 51 7.09 10.88 -2.85
C ASP A 51 5.55 10.78 -2.88
N LYS A 52 4.88 11.36 -1.89
CA LYS A 52 3.41 11.39 -1.81
C LYS A 52 2.75 12.02 -3.05
N THR A 53 3.31 13.11 -3.57
CA THR A 53 2.75 13.83 -4.72
C THR A 53 2.84 12.97 -5.97
N ALA A 54 4.02 12.42 -6.26
CA ALA A 54 4.24 11.55 -7.41
C ALA A 54 3.41 10.25 -7.32
N LEU A 55 3.24 9.70 -6.11
CA LEU A 55 2.34 8.56 -5.89
C LEU A 55 0.88 8.92 -6.19
N GLY A 56 0.41 10.09 -5.76
CA GLY A 56 -0.94 10.57 -6.05
C GLY A 56 -1.21 10.77 -7.54
N GLU A 57 -0.24 11.31 -8.27
CA GLU A 57 -0.29 11.42 -9.73
C GLU A 57 -0.32 10.06 -10.41
N LEU A 58 0.50 9.12 -9.94
CA LEU A 58 0.48 7.74 -10.42
C LEU A 58 -0.91 7.11 -10.24
N PHE A 59 -1.48 7.17 -9.04
CA PHE A 59 -2.83 6.63 -8.81
C PHE A 59 -3.88 7.30 -9.70
N ARG A 60 -3.84 8.64 -9.82
CA ARG A 60 -4.77 9.37 -10.70
C ARG A 60 -4.70 8.88 -12.16
N SER A 61 -3.49 8.58 -12.64
CA SER A 61 -3.29 8.07 -14.01
C SER A 61 -3.70 6.61 -14.21
N LYS A 62 -3.84 5.83 -13.13
CA LYS A 62 -4.07 4.37 -13.16
C LYS A 62 -5.44 3.93 -12.68
N GLY A 63 -6.28 4.84 -12.17
CA GLY A 63 -7.65 4.51 -11.74
C GLY A 63 -8.44 3.82 -12.85
N GLY A 64 -9.08 2.69 -12.53
CA GLY A 64 -9.87 1.90 -13.50
C GLY A 64 -9.09 1.21 -14.62
N THR A 65 -7.75 1.24 -14.61
CA THR A 65 -6.95 0.65 -15.70
C THR A 65 -6.72 -0.86 -15.58
N ARG A 66 -7.08 -1.47 -14.46
CA ARG A 66 -6.85 -2.90 -14.18
C ARG A 66 -8.15 -3.62 -13.78
N PRO A 67 -9.15 -3.69 -14.67
CA PRO A 67 -10.42 -4.34 -14.37
C PRO A 67 -10.22 -5.81 -13.93
N GLY A 68 -10.90 -6.21 -12.86
CA GLY A 68 -10.79 -7.56 -12.30
C GLY A 68 -9.51 -7.82 -11.49
N LEU A 69 -8.73 -6.77 -11.16
CA LEU A 69 -7.55 -6.89 -10.32
C LEU A 69 -7.88 -7.53 -8.96
N ARG A 70 -7.08 -8.54 -8.61
CA ARG A 70 -7.01 -9.12 -7.27
C ARG A 70 -5.67 -8.80 -6.65
N ILE A 71 -5.71 -8.46 -5.36
CA ILE A 71 -4.52 -8.24 -4.53
C ILE A 71 -4.68 -9.13 -3.30
N GLU A 72 -3.70 -9.99 -3.07
CA GLU A 72 -3.61 -10.86 -1.89
C GLU A 72 -2.37 -10.48 -1.09
N ILE A 73 -2.51 -10.43 0.22
CA ILE A 73 -1.44 -10.12 1.17
C ILE A 73 -1.26 -11.31 2.09
N ASP A 74 -0.03 -11.82 2.17
CA ASP A 74 0.34 -12.90 3.07
C ASP A 74 1.76 -12.74 3.65
N GLY A 75 2.15 -13.69 4.51
CA GLY A 75 3.50 -13.75 5.07
C GLY A 75 3.86 -12.54 5.93
N GLU A 76 2.90 -11.83 6.53
CA GLU A 76 3.24 -10.60 7.23
C GLU A 76 4.05 -10.91 8.49
N SER A 77 5.15 -10.19 8.65
CA SER A 77 6.10 -10.33 9.74
C SER A 77 6.34 -8.96 10.37
N LEU A 78 6.25 -8.89 11.71
CA LEU A 78 6.59 -7.68 12.44
C LEU A 78 8.10 -7.63 12.64
N LEU A 79 8.76 -6.61 12.08
CA LEU A 79 10.22 -6.45 12.19
C LEU A 79 10.59 -5.57 13.39
N ALA A 80 9.80 -4.51 13.64
CA ALA A 80 9.97 -3.61 14.77
C ALA A 80 8.64 -2.96 15.15
N SER A 81 8.46 -2.62 16.42
CA SER A 81 7.32 -1.81 16.89
C SER A 81 7.71 -0.96 18.09
N GLY A 82 7.11 0.22 18.20
CA GLY A 82 7.27 1.12 19.33
C GLY A 82 6.05 2.02 19.50
N VAL A 83 6.20 3.07 20.32
CA VAL A 83 5.15 4.07 20.54
C VAL A 83 4.78 4.79 19.23
N ASP A 84 5.78 5.09 18.39
CA ASP A 84 5.62 5.85 17.14
C ASP A 84 5.15 5.01 15.95
N GLY A 85 4.89 3.71 16.11
CA GLY A 85 4.39 2.84 15.05
C GLY A 85 5.09 1.49 14.92
N ALA A 86 5.25 1.01 13.68
CA ALA A 86 5.84 -0.29 13.40
C ALA A 86 6.43 -0.41 11.99
N THR A 87 7.37 -1.33 11.84
CA THR A 87 7.90 -1.80 10.56
C THR A 87 7.49 -3.24 10.34
N LEU A 88 6.93 -3.54 9.17
CA LEU A 88 6.50 -4.89 8.79
C LEU A 88 7.06 -5.27 7.42
N ALA A 89 7.34 -6.54 7.24
CA ALA A 89 7.49 -7.14 5.92
C ALA A 89 6.21 -7.92 5.57
N TYR A 90 5.86 -7.97 4.30
CA TYR A 90 4.78 -8.83 3.78
C TYR A 90 5.05 -9.17 2.33
N ARG A 91 4.33 -10.16 1.81
CA ARG A 91 4.28 -10.45 0.38
C ARG A 91 2.94 -10.02 -0.18
N GLU A 92 3.00 -9.40 -1.35
CA GLU A 92 1.84 -9.04 -2.15
C GLU A 92 1.82 -9.84 -3.44
N ILE A 93 0.65 -10.37 -3.78
CA ILE A 93 0.38 -11.09 -5.01
C ILE A 93 -0.71 -10.33 -5.75
N GLN A 94 -0.39 -9.85 -6.95
CA GLN A 94 -1.36 -9.20 -7.83
C GLN A 94 -1.68 -10.11 -9.00
N SER A 95 -2.96 -10.24 -9.35
CA SER A 95 -3.39 -10.98 -10.54
C SER A 95 -4.57 -10.31 -11.24
N ASP A 96 -4.54 -10.32 -12.56
CA ASP A 96 -5.62 -9.86 -13.45
C ASP A 96 -5.52 -10.57 -14.82
N ALA A 97 -6.24 -10.09 -15.83
CA ALA A 97 -6.21 -10.66 -17.18
C ALA A 97 -4.83 -10.54 -17.87
N ALA A 98 -3.97 -9.60 -17.46
CA ALA A 98 -2.64 -9.40 -18.03
C ALA A 98 -1.60 -10.35 -17.42
N GLY A 99 -1.90 -10.95 -16.26
CA GLY A 99 -1.05 -11.97 -15.66
C GLY A 99 -0.99 -11.87 -14.15
N ARG A 100 0.05 -12.47 -13.58
CA ARG A 100 0.30 -12.54 -12.14
C ARG A 100 1.69 -12.00 -11.85
N SER A 101 1.80 -11.20 -10.79
CA SER A 101 3.09 -10.72 -10.28
C SER A 101 3.11 -10.85 -8.76
N GLU A 102 4.29 -11.12 -8.22
CA GLU A 102 4.54 -11.18 -6.79
C GLU A 102 5.58 -10.13 -6.40
N ARG A 103 5.48 -9.59 -5.20
CA ARG A 103 6.50 -8.70 -4.63
C ARG A 103 6.62 -8.88 -3.13
N LEU A 104 7.85 -8.73 -2.63
CA LEU A 104 8.12 -8.53 -1.21
C LEU A 104 8.12 -7.05 -0.91
N SER A 105 7.48 -6.68 0.19
CA SER A 105 7.32 -5.28 0.60
C SER A 105 7.76 -5.12 2.06
N THR A 106 8.50 -4.04 2.34
CA THR A 106 8.77 -3.56 3.70
C THR A 106 8.08 -2.22 3.87
N VAL A 107 7.18 -2.13 4.85
CA VAL A 107 6.44 -0.91 5.18
C VAL A 107 6.86 -0.37 6.53
N VAL A 108 7.02 0.94 6.60
CA VAL A 108 7.12 1.70 7.85
C VAL A 108 5.81 2.45 8.05
N LEU A 109 5.08 2.08 9.10
CA LEU A 109 3.86 2.73 9.54
C LEU A 109 4.19 3.65 10.73
N HIS A 110 3.82 4.91 10.60
CA HIS A 110 3.80 5.87 11.69
C HIS A 110 2.46 5.83 12.42
N ARG A 111 2.48 6.03 13.73
CA ARG A 111 1.29 6.20 14.57
C ARG A 111 1.31 7.59 15.18
N ASP A 112 0.22 8.34 15.03
CA ASP A 112 0.08 9.64 15.71
C ASP A 112 -0.45 9.50 17.16
N ASP A 113 -0.53 10.61 17.87
CA ASP A 113 -0.98 10.66 19.27
C ASP A 113 -2.43 10.19 19.45
N GLU A 114 -3.28 10.30 18.40
CA GLU A 114 -4.64 9.76 18.39
C GLU A 114 -4.70 8.26 18.01
N GLY A 115 -3.55 7.64 17.75
CA GLY A 115 -3.43 6.24 17.40
C GLY A 115 -3.73 5.92 15.93
N ARG A 116 -3.94 6.93 15.07
CA ARG A 116 -4.13 6.76 13.62
C ARG A 116 -2.82 6.33 12.98
N LEU A 117 -2.93 5.50 11.95
CA LEU A 117 -1.80 4.94 11.24
C LEU A 117 -1.60 5.63 9.90
N TYR A 118 -0.34 5.92 9.58
CA TYR A 118 0.07 6.52 8.32
C TYR A 118 1.21 5.73 7.70
N TRP A 119 1.13 5.54 6.39
CA TRP A 119 2.24 5.00 5.61
C TRP A 119 3.32 6.07 5.52
N ARG A 120 4.50 5.78 6.06
CA ARG A 120 5.65 6.69 6.03
C ARG A 120 6.69 6.27 4.99
N HIS A 121 6.94 4.97 4.87
CA HIS A 121 7.82 4.45 3.84
C HIS A 121 7.34 3.09 3.33
N LEU A 122 7.59 2.82 2.05
CA LEU A 122 7.37 1.53 1.43
C LEU A 122 8.52 1.20 0.47
N GLN A 123 9.10 0.02 0.60
CA GLN A 123 10.05 -0.48 -0.39
C GLN A 123 9.62 -1.85 -0.88
N GLU A 124 9.64 -2.04 -2.19
CA GLU A 124 9.15 -3.24 -2.84
C GLU A 124 10.21 -3.87 -3.75
N THR A 125 10.16 -5.19 -3.88
CA THR A 125 11.03 -5.97 -4.77
C THR A 125 10.20 -7.05 -5.45
N PHE A 126 10.25 -7.16 -6.79
CA PHE A 126 9.59 -8.25 -7.50
C PHE A 126 10.13 -9.63 -7.09
N CYS A 127 9.23 -10.61 -7.02
CA CYS A 127 9.58 -12.02 -7.02
C CYS A 127 9.34 -12.58 -8.43
N GLY A 128 10.18 -13.54 -8.83
CA GLY A 128 10.27 -14.09 -10.19
C GLY A 128 8.97 -14.64 -10.76
#